data_AF-A0A536WS94-F1
#
_entry.id   AF-A0A536WS94-F1
#
_cell.length_a   1.000
_cell.length_b   1.000
_cell.length_c   1.000
_cell.angle_alpha   90.00
_cell.angle_beta   90.00
_cell.angle_gamma   90.00
#
_symmetry.space_group_name_H-M   'P 1'
#
loop_
_entity.id
_entity.type
_entity.pdbx_description
1 polymer ?
#
loop_
_entity_poly.entity_id
_entity_poly.type
_entity_poly.pdbx_seq_one_letter_code
_entity_poly.pdbx_strand_id
1 'polypeptide(L)'
;MYASPVRGSKLQLAALSGAVALALVAASAQAQISQSGERKNINRLGHTDLQGRSSYQPNVIQYPDGRTILFAGMHNTIPVINPLCSGSPGTLPNPLNGNACEASGTMIIDVTDPTNPVEKFHIPATAGAPTMVRMCLGSVLPGGQAGKVYMLRNSSGYEQWDVTNVSAPVLLKQLPGIRSTHKLWWECSTGISYMPGSNDATLTPAGTPLWRQSQAMVIYDWSNPHNGQQPVYIRTFGLPGGQPTGTGATNSLHGPISAFEHPRASQRLA
;
A
#
# COMPACT_ATOMS: atom_id res chain seq x y z
N MET A 1 -65.83 -9.48 44.56
CA MET A 1 -64.38 -9.37 44.27
C MET A 1 -64.21 -9.45 42.76
N TYR A 2 -63.90 -8.32 42.10
CA TYR A 2 -63.65 -8.29 40.66
C TYR A 2 -62.13 -8.37 40.43
N ALA A 3 -61.69 -9.37 39.65
CA ALA A 3 -60.31 -9.49 39.22
C ALA A 3 -60.00 -8.47 38.11
N SER A 4 -58.91 -7.72 38.26
CA SER A 4 -58.38 -6.80 37.25
C SER A 4 -57.61 -7.55 36.15
N PRO A 5 -57.65 -7.09 34.89
CA PRO A 5 -56.94 -7.72 33.79
C PRO A 5 -55.47 -7.30 33.74
N VAL A 6 -54.63 -8.27 33.37
CA VAL A 6 -53.18 -8.17 33.21
C VAL A 6 -52.82 -7.14 32.13
N ARG A 7 -52.23 -6.00 32.55
CA ARG A 7 -51.55 -5.03 31.65
C ARG A 7 -50.15 -5.56 31.31
N GLY A 8 -50.07 -6.52 30.38
CA GLY A 8 -48.79 -7.14 29.98
C GLY A 8 -48.31 -6.89 28.55
N SER A 9 -49.17 -6.44 27.62
CA SER A 9 -48.87 -6.64 26.19
C SER A 9 -48.04 -5.55 25.51
N LYS A 10 -48.21 -4.26 25.84
CA LYS A 10 -47.64 -3.19 25.00
C LYS A 10 -46.13 -2.95 25.18
N LEU A 11 -45.59 -3.16 26.38
CA LEU A 11 -44.16 -2.99 26.67
C LEU A 11 -43.31 -4.15 26.13
N GLN A 12 -43.84 -5.37 26.14
CA GLN A 12 -43.17 -6.54 25.55
C GLN A 12 -43.09 -6.44 24.03
N LEU A 13 -44.17 -5.98 23.37
CA LEU A 13 -44.19 -5.75 21.91
C LEU A 13 -43.20 -4.66 21.46
N ALA A 14 -43.04 -3.59 22.25
CA ALA A 14 -42.09 -2.51 21.94
C ALA A 14 -40.62 -2.96 22.10
N ALA A 15 -40.31 -3.75 23.14
CA ALA A 15 -38.97 -4.29 23.36
C ALA A 15 -38.56 -5.31 22.28
N LEU A 16 -39.48 -6.17 21.83
CA LEU A 16 -39.26 -7.09 20.71
C LEU A 16 -39.04 -6.35 19.39
N SER A 17 -39.76 -5.25 19.13
CA SER A 17 -39.60 -4.46 17.91
C SER A 17 -38.27 -3.71 17.87
N GLY A 18 -37.79 -3.19 19.01
CA GLY A 18 -36.48 -2.54 19.13
C GLY A 18 -35.31 -3.51 18.95
N ALA A 19 -35.41 -4.73 19.49
CA ALA A 19 -34.38 -5.76 19.32
C ALA A 19 -34.29 -6.26 17.87
N VAL A 20 -35.43 -6.41 17.17
CA VAL A 20 -35.47 -6.79 15.75
C VAL A 20 -34.91 -5.67 14.87
N ALA A 21 -35.22 -4.41 15.15
CA ALA A 21 -34.63 -3.27 14.45
C ALA A 21 -33.10 -3.18 14.64
N LEU A 22 -32.60 -3.43 15.87
CA LEU A 22 -31.16 -3.45 16.15
C LEU A 22 -30.45 -4.64 15.45
N ALA A 23 -31.10 -5.79 15.38
CA ALA A 23 -30.59 -6.97 14.66
C ALA A 23 -30.55 -6.78 13.13
N LEU A 24 -31.54 -6.08 12.56
CA LEU A 24 -31.60 -5.77 11.12
C LEU A 24 -30.55 -4.71 10.71
N VAL A 25 -30.23 -3.76 11.59
CA VAL A 25 -29.17 -2.76 11.35
C VAL A 25 -27.77 -3.38 11.53
N ALA A 26 -27.61 -4.32 12.48
CA ALA A 26 -26.36 -5.07 12.60
C ALA A 26 -26.11 -5.96 11.37
N ALA A 27 -27.13 -6.70 10.91
CA ALA A 27 -27.01 -7.60 9.77
C ALA A 27 -26.72 -6.90 8.42
N SER A 28 -27.12 -5.63 8.27
CA SER A 28 -26.82 -4.83 7.07
C SER A 28 -25.42 -4.19 7.08
N ALA A 29 -24.78 -4.07 8.25
CA ALA A 29 -23.39 -3.65 8.38
C ALA A 29 -22.40 -4.79 8.04
N GLN A 30 -22.82 -6.06 8.12
CA GLN A 30 -22.19 -7.17 7.42
C GLN A 30 -22.84 -7.36 6.04
N ALA A 31 -22.66 -6.40 5.13
CA ALA A 31 -22.49 -6.80 3.75
C ALA A 31 -21.22 -7.66 3.70
N GLN A 32 -21.36 -8.96 3.99
CA GLN A 32 -20.26 -9.89 3.94
C GLN A 32 -19.71 -9.83 2.53
N ILE A 33 -18.46 -9.40 2.40
CA ILE A 33 -17.65 -9.69 1.23
C ILE A 33 -17.63 -11.23 1.15
N SER A 34 -18.58 -11.79 0.40
CA SER A 34 -18.63 -13.22 0.14
C SER A 34 -17.55 -13.48 -0.88
N GLN A 35 -16.40 -13.95 -0.40
CA GLN A 35 -15.39 -14.52 -1.27
C GLN A 35 -16.06 -15.61 -2.11
N SER A 36 -15.77 -15.65 -3.41
CA SER A 36 -16.40 -16.60 -4.35
C SER A 36 -16.25 -18.07 -3.96
N GLY A 37 -15.39 -18.37 -2.98
CA GLY A 37 -15.02 -19.71 -2.58
C GLY A 37 -14.20 -20.44 -3.64
N GLU A 38 -13.89 -19.77 -4.76
CA GLU A 38 -13.12 -20.33 -5.84
C GLU A 38 -11.70 -20.61 -5.36
N ARG A 39 -11.32 -21.89 -5.43
CA ARG A 39 -9.99 -22.38 -5.09
C ARG A 39 -9.66 -23.58 -5.95
N LYS A 40 -8.41 -23.69 -6.38
CA LYS A 40 -7.86 -24.87 -7.04
C LYS A 40 -6.47 -25.16 -6.47
N ASN A 41 -6.31 -26.31 -5.82
CA ASN A 41 -5.06 -26.73 -5.18
C ASN A 41 -4.49 -25.72 -4.16
N ILE A 42 -5.34 -24.89 -3.55
CA ILE A 42 -4.99 -23.93 -2.52
C ILE A 42 -6.02 -23.98 -1.40
N ASN A 43 -5.60 -23.70 -0.18
CA ASN A 43 -6.49 -23.50 0.95
C ASN A 43 -6.20 -22.17 1.62
N ARG A 44 -7.24 -21.43 1.98
CA ARG A 44 -7.11 -20.15 2.69
C ARG A 44 -6.86 -20.43 4.16
N LEU A 45 -5.74 -19.93 4.68
CA LEU A 45 -5.37 -20.09 6.08
C LEU A 45 -5.97 -18.97 6.96
N GLY A 46 -5.91 -17.73 6.49
CA GLY A 46 -6.42 -16.55 7.18
C GLY A 46 -6.68 -15.40 6.20
N HIS A 47 -7.18 -14.27 6.71
CA HIS A 47 -7.35 -13.04 5.94
C HIS A 47 -7.48 -11.80 6.82
N THR A 48 -7.23 -10.64 6.22
CA THR A 48 -7.79 -9.35 6.66
C THR A 48 -8.60 -8.76 5.50
N ASP A 49 -9.42 -7.77 5.76
CA ASP A 49 -10.27 -7.12 4.74
C ASP A 49 -9.67 -5.82 4.18
N LEU A 50 -8.47 -5.43 4.65
CA LEU A 50 -7.80 -4.18 4.28
C LEU A 50 -8.66 -2.95 4.55
N GLN A 51 -9.59 -3.05 5.51
CA GLN A 51 -10.54 -2.00 5.83
C GLN A 51 -11.40 -1.60 4.61
N GLY A 52 -11.65 -2.56 3.71
CA GLY A 52 -12.40 -2.34 2.48
C GLY A 52 -11.61 -1.68 1.35
N ARG A 53 -10.28 -1.57 1.46
CA ARG A 53 -9.41 -0.96 0.44
C ARG A 53 -8.93 -2.00 -0.57
N SER A 54 -8.91 -1.60 -1.84
CA SER A 54 -8.43 -2.46 -2.92
C SER A 54 -6.90 -2.53 -2.91
N SER A 55 -6.34 -3.73 -2.74
CA SER A 55 -4.90 -3.98 -2.90
C SER A 55 -4.55 -4.30 -4.35
N TYR A 56 -3.26 -4.16 -4.67
CA TYR A 56 -2.73 -4.60 -5.95
C TYR A 56 -1.60 -5.61 -5.80
N GLN A 57 -0.43 -5.19 -5.32
CA GLN A 57 0.74 -6.06 -5.20
C GLN A 57 1.26 -6.10 -3.76
N PRO A 58 0.82 -7.08 -2.96
CA PRO A 58 1.40 -7.32 -1.66
C PRO A 58 2.82 -7.89 -1.79
N ASN A 59 3.71 -7.48 -0.89
CA ASN A 59 5.05 -8.07 -0.75
C ASN A 59 5.23 -8.53 0.70
N VAL A 60 6.06 -9.54 0.91
CA VAL A 60 6.32 -10.13 2.24
C VAL A 60 7.81 -10.10 2.52
N ILE A 61 8.19 -9.87 3.78
CA ILE A 61 9.57 -9.94 4.24
C ILE A 61 9.61 -10.55 5.65
N GLN A 62 10.61 -11.39 5.91
CA GLN A 62 10.92 -11.84 7.26
C GLN A 62 11.82 -10.82 7.95
N TYR A 63 11.43 -10.36 9.13
CA TYR A 63 12.18 -9.42 9.95
C TYR A 63 13.33 -10.13 10.68
N PRO A 64 14.38 -9.39 11.10
CA PRO A 64 15.51 -9.97 11.85
C PRO A 64 15.11 -10.69 13.15
N ASP A 65 13.97 -10.34 13.73
CA ASP A 65 13.41 -10.96 14.94
C ASP A 65 12.54 -12.20 14.67
N GLY A 66 12.47 -12.66 13.41
CA GLY A 66 11.74 -13.84 12.99
C GLY A 66 10.29 -13.60 12.59
N ARG A 67 9.72 -12.41 12.82
CA ARG A 67 8.37 -12.08 12.36
C ARG A 67 8.29 -12.04 10.85
N THR A 68 7.14 -12.39 10.29
CA THR A 68 6.88 -12.29 8.85
C THR A 68 5.84 -11.20 8.62
N ILE A 69 6.22 -10.15 7.89
CA ILE A 69 5.39 -8.96 7.70
C ILE A 69 5.03 -8.83 6.22
N LEU A 70 3.73 -8.66 5.96
CA LEU A 70 3.17 -8.38 4.66
C LEU A 70 2.90 -6.88 4.53
N PHE A 71 3.22 -6.32 3.38
CA PHE A 71 2.92 -4.95 3.01
C PHE A 71 1.99 -4.95 1.79
N ALA A 72 0.76 -4.47 1.96
CA ALA A 72 -0.22 -4.38 0.90
C ALA A 72 -0.29 -2.93 0.37
N GLY A 73 0.26 -2.71 -0.83
CA GLY A 73 0.05 -1.47 -1.57
C GLY A 73 -1.35 -1.39 -2.18
N MET A 74 -1.98 -0.22 -2.12
CA MET A 74 -3.40 -0.04 -2.46
C MET A 74 -3.61 0.90 -3.65
N HIS A 75 -4.71 0.67 -4.38
CA HIS A 75 -5.22 1.62 -5.36
C HIS A 75 -5.86 2.82 -4.66
N ASN A 76 -5.82 3.97 -5.32
CA ASN A 76 -6.49 5.19 -4.86
C ASN A 76 -8.02 5.11 -5.00
N THR A 77 -8.54 4.17 -5.81
CA THR A 77 -9.99 4.01 -6.00
C THR A 77 -10.61 3.37 -4.76
N ILE A 78 -11.46 4.15 -4.10
CA ILE A 78 -12.36 3.66 -3.05
C ILE A 78 -13.69 3.28 -3.70
N PRO A 79 -14.04 1.97 -3.74
CA PRO A 79 -15.21 1.51 -4.48
C PRO A 79 -16.54 1.82 -3.77
N VAL A 80 -16.51 2.19 -2.49
CA VAL A 80 -17.70 2.40 -1.67
C VAL A 80 -17.61 3.73 -0.94
N ILE A 81 -18.62 4.59 -1.10
CA ILE A 81 -18.75 5.79 -0.29
C ILE A 81 -19.10 5.36 1.13
N ASN A 82 -18.25 5.69 2.10
CA ASN A 82 -18.52 5.42 3.51
C ASN A 82 -19.19 6.64 4.15
N PRO A 83 -20.38 6.51 4.78
CA PRO A 83 -21.08 7.62 5.43
C PRO A 83 -20.24 8.34 6.50
N LEU A 84 -19.38 7.60 7.22
CA LEU A 84 -18.49 8.15 8.25
C LEU A 84 -17.44 9.12 7.67
N CYS A 85 -17.15 9.00 6.37
CA CYS A 85 -16.19 9.84 5.65
C CYS A 85 -16.84 10.63 4.51
N SER A 86 -18.14 10.91 4.60
CA SER A 86 -18.89 11.66 3.58
C SER A 86 -18.32 13.06 3.28
N GLY A 87 -17.67 13.70 4.26
CA GLY A 87 -16.98 14.99 4.08
C GLY A 87 -15.58 14.90 3.45
N SER A 88 -15.07 13.69 3.19
CA SER A 88 -13.74 13.45 2.63
C SER A 88 -13.81 12.39 1.53
N PRO A 89 -14.25 12.76 0.31
CA PRO A 89 -14.39 11.83 -0.81
C PRO A 89 -13.09 11.08 -1.11
N GLY A 90 -13.18 9.80 -1.45
CA GLY A 90 -11.99 8.97 -1.74
C GLY A 90 -11.24 8.51 -0.49
N THR A 91 -11.84 8.62 0.69
CA THR A 91 -11.29 8.11 1.95
C THR A 91 -12.21 7.07 2.60
N LEU A 92 -11.64 6.26 3.49
CA LEU A 92 -12.38 5.34 4.37
C LEU A 92 -11.88 5.53 5.81
N PRO A 93 -12.69 5.20 6.83
CA PRO A 93 -12.25 5.25 8.21
C PRO A 93 -11.11 4.25 8.43
N ASN A 94 -10.11 4.63 9.21
CA ASN A 94 -9.02 3.77 9.66
C ASN A 94 -9.17 3.42 11.15
N PRO A 95 -9.63 2.21 11.50
CA PRO A 95 -9.76 1.78 12.90
C PRO A 95 -8.45 1.77 13.68
N LEU A 96 -7.30 1.67 13.01
CA LEU A 96 -5.97 1.72 13.64
C LEU A 96 -5.56 3.15 14.03
N ASN A 97 -6.30 4.16 13.56
CA ASN A 97 -6.05 5.57 13.85
C ASN A 97 -7.36 6.28 14.29
N GLY A 98 -8.08 5.67 15.23
CA GLY A 98 -9.28 6.29 15.82
C GLY A 98 -10.42 6.57 14.83
N ASN A 99 -10.51 5.80 13.75
CA ASN A 99 -11.45 5.99 12.63
C ASN A 99 -11.25 7.29 11.83
N ALA A 100 -10.03 7.83 11.81
CA ALA A 100 -9.69 8.93 10.92
C ALA A 100 -10.00 8.57 9.45
N CYS A 101 -10.53 9.54 8.71
CA CYS A 101 -10.85 9.38 7.29
C CYS A 101 -9.60 9.54 6.44
N GLU A 102 -9.08 8.42 5.94
CA GLU A 102 -7.81 8.35 5.24
C GLU A 102 -7.96 7.81 3.81
N ALA A 103 -7.21 8.41 2.89
CA ALA A 103 -7.05 7.90 1.54
C ALA A 103 -6.35 6.54 1.57
N SER A 104 -6.50 5.73 0.52
CA SER A 104 -5.73 4.49 0.38
C SER A 104 -4.22 4.72 0.49
N GLY A 105 -3.53 3.69 0.95
CA GLY A 105 -2.13 3.79 1.31
C GLY A 105 -1.40 2.45 1.21
N THR A 106 -0.49 2.24 2.15
CA THR A 106 0.16 0.94 2.36
C THR A 106 -0.31 0.38 3.70
N MET A 107 -0.88 -0.82 3.71
CA MET A 107 -1.18 -1.54 4.95
C MET A 107 0.01 -2.43 5.34
N ILE A 108 0.43 -2.33 6.59
CA ILE A 108 1.39 -3.23 7.23
C ILE A 108 0.61 -4.27 8.01
N ILE A 109 0.89 -5.55 7.73
CA ILE A 109 0.16 -6.69 8.30
C ILE A 109 1.18 -7.67 8.86
N ASP A 110 1.04 -8.01 10.14
CA ASP A 110 1.79 -9.11 10.73
C ASP A 110 1.14 -10.42 10.29
N VAL A 111 1.88 -11.24 9.55
CA VAL A 111 1.46 -12.54 9.03
C VAL A 111 2.35 -13.66 9.55
N THR A 112 3.00 -13.44 10.70
CA THR A 112 3.83 -14.45 11.38
C THR A 112 3.00 -15.70 11.68
N ASP A 113 1.76 -15.51 12.13
CA ASP A 113 0.73 -16.55 12.12
C ASP A 113 -0.17 -16.35 10.88
N PRO A 114 -0.04 -17.18 9.83
CA PRO A 114 -0.84 -17.02 8.62
C PRO A 114 -2.33 -17.36 8.82
N THR A 115 -2.70 -18.00 9.94
CA THR A 115 -4.10 -18.28 10.28
C THR A 115 -4.79 -17.10 10.97
N ASN A 116 -4.00 -16.18 11.53
CA ASN A 116 -4.47 -14.99 12.23
C ASN A 116 -3.67 -13.75 11.82
N PRO A 117 -3.78 -13.28 10.56
CA PRO A 117 -3.10 -12.07 10.11
C PRO A 117 -3.65 -10.83 10.82
N VAL A 118 -2.77 -9.93 11.27
CA VAL A 118 -3.15 -8.75 12.06
C VAL A 118 -2.66 -7.47 11.38
N GLU A 119 -3.58 -6.59 11.02
CA GLU A 119 -3.24 -5.25 10.52
C GLU A 119 -2.59 -4.42 11.64
N LYS A 120 -1.39 -3.90 11.38
CA LYS A 120 -0.56 -3.20 12.37
C LYS A 120 -0.59 -1.70 12.21
N PHE A 121 -0.56 -1.22 10.97
CA PHE A 121 -0.55 0.20 10.66
C PHE A 121 -0.92 0.45 9.20
N HIS A 122 -1.64 1.54 8.96
CA HIS A 122 -1.94 2.03 7.63
C HIS A 122 -1.16 3.33 7.40
N ILE A 123 -0.29 3.35 6.39
CA ILE A 123 0.42 4.55 5.98
C ILE A 123 -0.37 5.19 4.83
N PRO A 124 -1.19 6.22 5.07
CA PRO A 124 -1.98 6.85 4.00
C PRO A 124 -1.07 7.46 2.94
N ALA A 125 -1.56 7.53 1.70
CA ALA A 125 -0.92 8.32 0.66
C ALA A 125 -1.33 9.80 0.80
N THR A 126 -0.38 10.71 0.58
CA THR A 126 -0.69 12.15 0.45
C THR A 126 -1.35 12.45 -0.89
N ALA A 127 -0.85 11.82 -1.95
CA ALA A 127 -1.49 11.72 -3.26
C ALA A 127 -0.91 10.53 -4.05
N GLY A 128 -1.59 10.15 -5.14
CA GLY A 128 -1.24 8.97 -5.94
C GLY A 128 -1.66 7.66 -5.30
N ALA A 129 -1.44 6.54 -6.00
CA ALA A 129 -1.79 5.21 -5.53
C ALA A 129 -0.51 4.41 -5.24
N PRO A 130 -0.15 4.17 -3.96
CA PRO A 130 1.02 3.37 -3.57
C PRO A 130 0.75 1.87 -3.81
N THR A 131 0.52 1.51 -5.08
CA THR A 131 0.10 0.18 -5.53
C THR A 131 1.17 -0.88 -5.36
N MET A 132 2.42 -0.48 -5.11
CA MET A 132 3.49 -1.42 -4.82
C MET A 132 4.55 -0.82 -3.90
N VAL A 133 5.13 -1.69 -3.09
CA VAL A 133 6.25 -1.38 -2.20
C VAL A 133 7.36 -2.41 -2.37
N ARG A 134 8.58 -2.06 -2.00
CA ARG A 134 9.73 -2.96 -1.88
C ARG A 134 10.35 -2.78 -0.51
N MET A 135 10.77 -3.87 0.11
CA MET A 135 11.39 -3.83 1.44
C MET A 135 12.80 -4.40 1.40
N CYS A 136 13.69 -3.78 2.15
CA CYS A 136 15.08 -4.23 2.31
C CYS A 136 15.41 -4.36 3.79
N LEU A 137 16.10 -5.44 4.14
CA LEU A 137 16.75 -5.56 5.44
C LEU A 137 17.90 -4.56 5.50
N GLY A 138 18.05 -3.88 6.64
CA GLY A 138 19.14 -2.94 6.86
C GLY A 138 20.51 -3.61 6.94
N SER A 139 20.57 -4.93 7.13
CA SER A 139 21.81 -5.73 7.00
C SER A 139 22.23 -5.99 5.55
N VAL A 140 21.33 -5.80 4.57
CA VAL A 140 21.60 -6.01 3.14
C VAL A 140 21.81 -4.68 2.43
N LEU A 141 21.08 -3.64 2.83
CA LEU A 141 21.17 -2.31 2.25
C LEU A 141 22.51 -1.64 2.63
N PRO A 142 23.33 -1.13 1.68
CA PRO A 142 24.70 -0.68 1.97
C PRO A 142 24.86 0.38 3.07
N GLY A 143 23.99 1.39 3.11
CA GLY A 143 23.94 2.40 4.17
C GLY A 143 22.85 2.12 5.21
N GLY A 144 22.31 0.90 5.21
CA GLY A 144 21.36 0.44 6.20
C GLY A 144 22.00 0.15 7.56
N GLN A 145 21.17 0.10 8.60
CA GLN A 145 21.58 -0.28 9.93
C GLN A 145 21.10 -1.70 10.23
N ALA A 146 21.96 -2.55 10.80
CA ALA A 146 21.57 -3.91 11.19
C ALA A 146 20.38 -3.89 12.17
N GLY A 147 19.46 -4.85 12.02
CA GLY A 147 18.23 -4.92 12.80
C GLY A 147 17.09 -4.01 12.30
N LYS A 148 17.35 -3.12 11.33
CA LYS A 148 16.32 -2.28 10.70
C LYS A 148 15.68 -2.94 9.48
N VAL A 149 14.48 -2.49 9.15
CA VAL A 149 13.78 -2.83 7.89
C VAL A 149 13.32 -1.53 7.24
N TYR A 150 13.63 -1.36 5.96
CA TYR A 150 13.27 -0.19 5.18
C TYR A 150 12.26 -0.55 4.09
N MET A 151 11.36 0.37 3.78
CA MET A 151 10.37 0.25 2.71
C MET A 151 10.54 1.40 1.73
N LEU A 152 10.52 1.12 0.44
CA LEU A 152 10.42 2.11 -0.64
C LEU A 152 9.09 1.92 -1.37
N ARG A 153 8.31 2.99 -1.53
CA ARG A 153 7.00 2.97 -2.20
C ARG A 153 6.84 4.11 -3.20
N ASN A 154 5.94 3.93 -4.16
CA ASN A 154 5.46 5.02 -5.00
C ASN A 154 4.32 5.78 -4.29
N SER A 155 4.21 7.09 -4.48
CA SER A 155 3.09 7.94 -4.03
C SER A 155 3.06 9.21 -4.92
N SER A 156 3.05 10.41 -4.35
CA SER A 156 3.23 11.71 -5.02
C SER A 156 4.69 11.95 -5.40
N GLY A 157 5.32 10.93 -5.98
CA GLY A 157 6.76 10.76 -6.00
C GLY A 157 7.15 9.37 -5.47
N TYR A 158 8.29 9.30 -4.80
CA TYR A 158 8.76 8.08 -4.13
C TYR A 158 9.14 8.37 -2.69
N GLU A 159 8.87 7.42 -1.80
CA GLU A 159 9.08 7.61 -0.36
C GLU A 159 9.80 6.41 0.24
N GLN A 160 10.83 6.67 1.04
CA GLN A 160 11.55 5.69 1.85
C GLN A 160 11.18 5.83 3.32
N TRP A 161 10.88 4.71 3.96
CA TRP A 161 10.39 4.61 5.33
C TRP A 161 11.24 3.62 6.13
N ASP A 162 11.49 3.91 7.42
CA ASP A 162 11.86 2.91 8.43
C ASP A 162 10.56 2.25 8.92
N VAL A 163 10.43 0.96 8.67
CA VAL A 163 9.26 0.14 9.03
C VAL A 163 9.60 -0.92 10.08
N THR A 164 10.74 -0.76 10.77
CA THR A 164 11.17 -1.68 11.83
C THR A 164 10.13 -1.80 12.94
N ASN A 165 9.57 -0.66 13.37
CA ASN A 165 8.40 -0.64 14.22
C ASN A 165 7.14 -0.62 13.35
N VAL A 166 6.51 -1.78 13.21
CA VAL A 166 5.31 -1.99 12.38
C VAL A 166 4.08 -1.21 12.87
N SER A 167 4.11 -0.65 14.09
CA SER A 167 3.03 0.17 14.65
C SER A 167 3.34 1.67 14.66
N ALA A 168 4.55 2.07 14.26
CA ALA A 168 4.94 3.47 14.15
C ALA A 168 6.02 3.64 13.07
N PRO A 169 5.69 3.43 11.79
CA PRO A 169 6.63 3.62 10.70
C PRO A 169 7.05 5.09 10.59
N VAL A 170 8.32 5.33 10.23
CA VAL A 170 8.92 6.66 10.18
C VAL A 170 9.35 6.97 8.76
N LEU A 171 8.87 8.09 8.21
CA LEU A 171 9.32 8.58 6.91
C LEU A 171 10.77 9.06 7.02
N LEU A 172 11.64 8.58 6.13
CA LEU A 172 13.05 8.96 6.09
C LEU A 172 13.34 9.94 4.96
N LYS A 173 12.87 9.63 3.75
CA LYS A 173 13.17 10.41 2.55
C LYS A 173 11.98 10.44 1.61
N GLN A 174 11.82 11.55 0.89
CA GLN A 174 10.84 11.69 -0.18
C GLN A 174 11.53 12.29 -1.41
N LEU A 175 11.20 11.75 -2.57
CA LEU A 175 11.53 12.30 -3.88
C LEU A 175 10.22 12.78 -4.53
N PRO A 176 9.81 14.04 -4.29
CA PRO A 176 8.66 14.64 -4.95
C PRO A 176 9.01 15.01 -6.41
N GLY A 177 8.05 15.56 -7.14
CA GLY A 177 8.29 16.08 -8.49
C GLY A 177 8.55 15.02 -9.55
N ILE A 178 8.13 13.79 -9.30
CA ILE A 178 8.08 12.73 -10.31
C ILE A 178 6.62 12.54 -10.72
N ARG A 179 6.31 12.83 -11.98
CA ARG A 179 4.98 12.65 -12.55
C ARG A 179 4.74 11.19 -12.94
N SER A 180 3.49 10.77 -12.86
CA SER A 180 3.04 9.44 -13.28
C SER A 180 3.84 8.29 -12.65
N THR A 181 4.15 8.39 -11.35
CA THR A 181 4.85 7.31 -10.64
C THR A 181 4.13 5.97 -10.76
N HIS A 182 4.89 4.88 -10.68
CA HIS A 182 4.33 3.54 -10.77
C HIS A 182 5.21 2.53 -10.04
N LYS A 183 4.97 1.25 -10.30
CA LYS A 183 5.59 0.10 -9.64
C LYS A 183 7.11 0.09 -9.80
N LEU A 184 7.84 0.27 -8.71
CA LEU A 184 9.30 0.29 -8.68
C LEU A 184 9.99 -1.07 -8.45
N TRP A 185 11.22 -1.21 -8.88
CA TRP A 185 12.12 -2.23 -8.34
C TRP A 185 13.16 -1.58 -7.44
N TRP A 186 13.55 -2.23 -6.34
CA TRP A 186 14.64 -1.77 -5.48
C TRP A 186 15.58 -2.94 -5.20
N GLU A 187 16.79 -2.87 -5.75
CA GLU A 187 17.82 -3.88 -5.54
C GLU A 187 18.50 -3.63 -4.21
N CYS A 188 18.20 -4.45 -3.20
CA CYS A 188 18.61 -4.17 -1.83
C CYS A 188 20.14 -4.17 -1.64
N SER A 189 20.87 -5.03 -2.36
CA SER A 189 22.32 -5.17 -2.21
C SER A 189 23.12 -3.97 -2.71
N THR A 190 22.58 -3.21 -3.66
CA THR A 190 23.20 -2.00 -4.21
C THR A 190 22.52 -0.73 -3.71
N GLY A 191 21.25 -0.83 -3.32
CA GLY A 191 20.38 0.30 -3.00
C GLY A 191 19.85 1.04 -4.22
N ILE A 192 20.14 0.56 -5.45
CA ILE A 192 19.67 1.17 -6.69
C ILE A 192 18.20 0.83 -6.91
N SER A 193 17.39 1.86 -7.16
CA SER A 193 15.99 1.71 -7.50
C SER A 193 15.71 2.07 -8.96
N TYR A 194 14.77 1.35 -9.55
CA TYR A 194 14.28 1.51 -10.91
C TYR A 194 12.81 1.88 -10.81
N MET A 195 12.52 3.15 -11.02
CA MET A 195 11.26 3.76 -10.63
C MET A 195 10.57 4.35 -11.87
N PRO A 196 9.42 3.81 -12.30
CA PRO A 196 8.70 4.40 -13.41
C PRO A 196 8.23 5.83 -13.14
N GLY A 197 8.35 6.69 -14.12
CA GLY A 197 7.99 8.10 -13.98
C GLY A 197 9.00 8.98 -14.70
N SER A 198 8.74 10.29 -14.64
CA SER A 198 9.59 11.32 -15.23
C SER A 198 9.54 12.57 -14.36
N ASN A 199 10.52 13.44 -14.48
CA ASN A 199 10.48 14.72 -13.77
C ASN A 199 9.25 15.54 -14.20
N ASP A 200 8.63 16.18 -13.22
CA ASP A 200 7.50 17.08 -13.41
C ASP A 200 8.00 18.45 -13.89
N ALA A 201 7.44 18.91 -15.02
CA ALA A 201 7.80 20.20 -15.61
C ALA A 201 7.58 21.39 -14.66
N THR A 202 6.60 21.29 -13.76
CA THR A 202 6.26 22.35 -12.81
C THR A 202 7.25 22.46 -11.65
N LEU A 203 8.02 21.41 -11.40
CA LEU A 203 8.99 21.31 -10.29
C LEU A 203 10.43 21.18 -10.79
N THR A 204 10.64 21.19 -12.11
CA THR A 204 11.96 21.13 -12.73
C THR A 204 12.38 22.52 -13.21
N PRO A 205 13.66 22.93 -13.02
CA PRO A 205 14.15 24.21 -13.54
C PRO A 205 13.87 24.38 -15.04
N ALA A 206 13.45 25.58 -15.42
CA ALA A 206 13.18 25.92 -16.81
C ALA A 206 14.40 25.63 -17.71
N GLY A 207 14.15 25.07 -18.89
CA GLY A 207 15.20 24.67 -19.82
C GLY A 207 15.80 23.28 -19.56
N THR A 208 15.43 22.60 -18.47
CA THR A 208 15.81 21.19 -18.28
C THR A 208 15.09 20.31 -19.31
N PRO A 209 15.81 19.55 -20.15
CA PRO A 209 15.18 18.66 -21.11
C PRO A 209 14.39 17.55 -20.39
N LEU A 210 13.07 17.58 -20.52
CA LEU A 210 12.19 16.59 -19.92
C LEU A 210 11.98 15.41 -20.85
N TRP A 211 11.91 14.21 -20.27
CA TRP A 211 11.48 13.04 -21.01
C TRP A 211 10.03 13.20 -21.45
N ARG A 212 9.75 12.88 -22.72
CA ARG A 212 8.40 12.98 -23.29
C ARG A 212 7.48 11.94 -22.67
N GLN A 213 7.98 10.72 -22.48
CA GLN A 213 7.29 9.66 -21.74
C GLN A 213 6.97 10.13 -20.33
N SER A 214 5.70 10.05 -19.92
CA SER A 214 5.31 10.33 -18.54
C SER A 214 5.84 9.29 -17.57
N GLN A 215 5.85 8.04 -18.02
CA GLN A 215 6.42 6.89 -17.35
C GLN A 215 7.65 6.42 -18.14
N ALA A 216 8.73 7.21 -18.06
CA ALA A 216 10.06 6.69 -18.31
C ALA A 216 10.50 5.82 -17.12
N MET A 217 11.79 5.61 -16.94
CA MET A 217 12.37 4.93 -15.80
C MET A 217 13.44 5.82 -15.18
N VAL A 218 13.12 6.49 -14.08
CA VAL A 218 14.12 7.21 -13.32
C VAL A 218 14.87 6.24 -12.41
N ILE A 219 16.19 6.31 -12.44
CA ILE A 219 17.07 5.41 -11.69
C ILE A 219 17.83 6.25 -10.66
N TYR A 220 17.71 5.85 -9.39
CA TYR A 220 18.28 6.57 -8.26
C TYR A 220 18.98 5.59 -7.31
N ASP A 221 19.99 6.09 -6.62
CA ASP A 221 20.59 5.42 -5.47
C ASP A 221 19.86 5.83 -4.17
N TRP A 222 19.25 4.84 -3.51
CA TRP A 222 18.58 4.96 -2.21
C TRP A 222 19.29 4.14 -1.11
N SER A 223 20.56 3.80 -1.32
CA SER A 223 21.36 2.91 -0.47
C SER A 223 21.57 3.40 0.96
N ASN A 224 21.50 4.71 1.22
CA ASN A 224 21.83 5.29 2.51
C ASN A 224 20.65 6.05 3.12
N PRO A 225 19.80 5.41 3.95
CA PRO A 225 18.59 6.03 4.49
C PRO A 225 18.85 7.16 5.49
N HIS A 226 20.02 7.18 6.17
CA HIS A 226 20.28 8.02 7.35
C HIS A 226 21.31 9.14 7.13
N ASN A 227 21.79 9.37 5.90
CA ASN A 227 22.78 10.42 5.63
C ASN A 227 22.22 11.85 5.59
N GLY A 228 20.91 12.05 5.77
CA GLY A 228 20.26 13.37 5.70
C GLY A 228 20.25 13.99 4.30
N GLN A 229 20.67 13.26 3.26
CA GLN A 229 20.70 13.74 1.88
C GLN A 229 19.55 13.17 1.06
N GLN A 230 19.19 13.85 -0.03
CA GLN A 230 18.29 13.31 -1.05
C GLN A 230 18.88 12.05 -1.71
N PRO A 231 18.05 11.14 -2.26
CA PRO A 231 18.54 10.03 -3.07
C PRO A 231 19.28 10.55 -4.30
N VAL A 232 20.33 9.84 -4.74
CA VAL A 232 21.22 10.33 -5.79
C VAL A 232 20.69 9.91 -7.15
N TYR A 233 20.43 10.87 -8.03
CA TYR A 233 20.04 10.57 -9.42
C TYR A 233 21.20 9.90 -10.15
N ILE A 234 20.92 8.78 -10.83
CA ILE A 234 21.89 8.07 -11.66
C ILE A 234 21.65 8.39 -13.13
N ARG A 235 20.44 8.07 -13.62
CA ARG A 235 20.04 8.31 -15.01
C ARG A 235 18.54 8.10 -15.19
N THR A 236 18.03 8.51 -16.35
CA THR A 236 16.72 8.10 -16.84
C THR A 236 16.89 7.17 -18.04
N PHE A 237 16.10 6.11 -18.07
CA PHE A 237 15.98 5.20 -19.19
C PHE A 237 14.56 5.23 -19.74
N GLY A 238 14.38 4.98 -21.03
CA GLY A 238 13.08 4.91 -21.67
C GLY A 238 13.17 4.18 -23.00
N LEU A 239 12.04 4.03 -23.68
CA LEU A 239 12.03 3.41 -25.01
C LEU A 239 12.41 4.45 -26.08
N PRO A 240 12.88 3.99 -27.26
CA PRO A 240 13.20 4.89 -28.37
C PRO A 240 12.04 5.84 -28.70
N GLY A 241 12.36 7.13 -28.85
CA GLY A 241 11.39 8.21 -29.11
C GLY A 241 10.87 8.90 -27.84
N GLY A 242 11.14 8.33 -26.67
CA GLY A 242 10.73 8.87 -25.38
C GLY A 242 11.64 9.92 -24.77
N GLN A 243 12.90 9.96 -25.21
CA GLN A 243 13.90 10.94 -24.80
C GLN A 243 13.50 12.37 -25.18
N PRO A 244 14.08 13.42 -24.57
CA PRO A 244 13.65 14.81 -24.77
C PRO A 244 13.60 15.28 -26.24
N THR A 245 14.55 14.83 -27.06
CA THR A 245 14.63 15.14 -28.49
C THR A 245 13.96 14.10 -29.40
N GLY A 246 13.27 13.12 -28.82
CA GLY A 246 12.59 12.07 -29.55
C GLY A 246 11.34 12.56 -30.28
N THR A 247 10.97 11.88 -31.36
CA THR A 247 9.77 12.16 -32.16
C THR A 247 8.81 10.97 -32.13
N GLY A 248 7.59 11.15 -32.62
CA GLY A 248 6.57 10.09 -32.67
C GLY A 248 5.83 9.83 -31.36
N ALA A 249 5.05 8.76 -31.34
CA ALA A 249 4.23 8.37 -30.18
C ALA A 249 5.09 7.94 -28.99
N THR A 250 4.65 8.25 -27.78
CA THR A 250 5.29 7.81 -26.53
C THR A 250 4.52 6.65 -25.93
N ASN A 251 5.23 5.64 -25.44
CA ASN A 251 4.65 4.60 -24.58
C ASN A 251 4.88 4.91 -23.09
N SER A 252 4.31 4.07 -22.23
CA SER A 252 4.55 4.05 -20.79
C SER A 252 5.31 2.78 -20.39
N LEU A 253 6.24 2.92 -19.44
CA LEU A 253 6.84 1.78 -18.73
C LEU A 253 6.04 1.48 -17.46
N HIS A 254 5.50 0.27 -17.39
CA HIS A 254 4.62 -0.13 -16.27
C HIS A 254 5.41 -0.41 -14.98
N GLY A 255 6.50 -1.17 -15.05
CA GLY A 255 7.27 -1.51 -13.86
C GLY A 255 8.39 -2.48 -14.18
N PRO A 256 9.58 -2.32 -13.61
CA PRO A 256 10.67 -3.25 -13.79
C PRO A 256 10.52 -4.44 -12.83
N ILE A 257 10.99 -5.61 -13.29
CA ILE A 257 11.09 -6.84 -12.50
C ILE A 257 12.50 -7.38 -12.69
N SER A 258 13.19 -7.72 -11.59
CA SER A 258 14.51 -8.34 -11.68
C SER A 258 14.38 -9.82 -11.99
N ALA A 259 14.99 -10.27 -13.08
CA ALA A 259 15.12 -11.69 -13.40
C ALA A 259 16.21 -12.40 -12.56
N PHE A 260 17.00 -11.65 -11.78
CA PHE A 260 18.08 -12.18 -10.95
C PHE A 260 17.59 -12.63 -9.56
N GLU A 261 16.66 -11.87 -8.96
CA GLU A 261 16.09 -12.10 -7.62
C GLU A 261 14.79 -12.93 -7.64
N HIS A 262 14.29 -13.24 -8.82
CA HIS A 262 13.13 -14.11 -9.05
C HIS A 262 13.56 -15.43 -9.67
N PRO A 263 12.74 -16.50 -9.59
CA PRO A 263 13.19 -17.84 -9.94
C PRO A 263 13.79 -17.85 -11.34
N ARG A 264 15.10 -18.09 -11.39
CA ARG A 264 15.77 -18.45 -12.62
C ARG A 264 15.25 -19.81 -13.00
N ALA A 265 14.88 -20.00 -14.26
CA ALA A 265 14.49 -21.32 -14.77
C ALA A 265 15.55 -22.40 -14.49
N SER A 266 16.82 -22.01 -14.30
CA SER A 266 17.95 -22.88 -13.97
C SER A 266 18.23 -23.06 -12.48
N GLN A 267 17.54 -22.35 -11.58
CA GLN A 267 17.73 -22.50 -10.15
C GLN A 267 16.54 -23.24 -9.54
N ARG A 268 16.82 -24.16 -8.60
CA ARG A 268 15.74 -24.78 -7.82
C ARG A 268 15.02 -23.68 -7.04
N LEU A 269 13.69 -23.76 -7.03
CA LEU A 269 12.89 -23.06 -6.05
C LEU A 269 13.33 -23.56 -4.67
N ALA A 270 13.83 -22.66 -3.84
CA ALA A 270 14.18 -22.95 -2.45
C ALA A 270 12.92 -23.14 -1.62
#